data_AF-A0A6A4YB08-F1
#
_entry.id   AF-A0A6A4YB08-F1
#
_cell.length_a   1.000
_cell.length_b   1.000
_cell.length_c   1.000
_cell.angle_alpha   90.00
_cell.angle_beta   90.00
_cell.angle_gamma   90.00
#
_symmetry.space_group_name_H-M   'P 1'
#
loop_
_entity.id
_entity.type
_entity.pdbx_description
1 polymer ?
#
loop_
_entity_poly.entity_id
_entity_poly.type
_entity_poly.pdbx_seq_one_letter_code
_entity_poly.pdbx_strand_id
1 'polypeptide(L)' 'MAAPQDLTLVYFDAPWRAEPIRYILSYGKIAFNDDRIPLQLYFEKKPSLDLPFGQIPT' A
#
# COMPACT_ATOMS: atom_id res chain seq x y z
N MET A 1 -21.55 1.54 -9.25
CA MET A 1 -20.78 1.25 -8.03
C MET A 1 -19.93 2.48 -7.74
N ALA A 2 -20.07 3.10 -6.57
CA ALA A 2 -19.26 4.27 -6.23
C ALA A 2 -17.80 3.83 -6.05
N ALA A 3 -16.85 4.54 -6.65
CA ALA A 3 -15.44 4.31 -6.37
C ALA A 3 -15.16 4.67 -4.90
N PRO A 4 -14.38 3.86 -4.16
CA PRO A 4 -13.94 4.27 -2.82
C PRO A 4 -13.16 5.57 -2.95
N GLN A 5 -13.60 6.61 -2.23
CA GLN A 5 -13.06 7.97 -2.41
C GLN A 5 -11.69 8.16 -1.73
N ASP A 6 -11.29 7.24 -0.85
CA ASP A 6 -10.05 7.32 -0.06
C ASP A 6 -9.35 5.95 0.02
N LEU A 7 -8.91 5.39 -1.11
CA LEU A 7 -8.12 4.15 -1.12
C LEU A 7 -6.63 4.48 -0.96
N THR A 8 -5.99 3.95 0.08
CA THR A 8 -4.53 4.01 0.25
C THR A 8 -3.96 2.59 0.23
N LEU A 9 -2.91 2.38 -0.56
CA LEU A 9 -2.12 1.16 -0.56
C LEU A 9 -0.79 1.47 0.15
N VAL A 10 -0.56 0.83 1.29
CA VAL A 10 0.71 0.99 2.02
C VAL A 10 1.61 -0.19 1.70
N TYR A 11 2.79 0.07 1.13
CA TYR A 11 3.78 -0.97 0.89
C TYR A 11 5.22 -0.47 0.90
N PHE A 12 6.18 -1.37 0.69
CA PHE A 12 7.55 -0.98 0.44
C PHE A 12 7.67 -0.11 -0.82
N ASP A 13 8.70 0.73 -0.85
CA ASP A 13 9.20 1.35 -2.08
C ASP A 13 9.91 0.32 -2.99
N ALA A 14 9.15 -0.72 -3.34
CA ALA A 14 9.52 -1.85 -4.17
C ALA A 14 8.24 -2.46 -4.79
N PRO A 15 8.34 -3.14 -5.94
CA PRO A 15 7.18 -3.73 -6.60
C PRO A 15 6.58 -4.92 -5.82
N TRP A 16 7.38 -5.96 -5.60
CA TRP A 16 7.04 -7.22 -4.90
C TRP A 16 5.54 -7.58 -4.80
N ARG A 17 4.97 -7.68 -3.58
CA ARG A 17 3.60 -8.18 -3.39
C ARG A 17 2.53 -7.12 -3.68
N ALA A 18 2.89 -5.84 -3.73
CA ALA A 18 1.94 -4.76 -4.01
C ALA A 18 1.78 -4.47 -5.52
N GLU A 19 2.72 -4.88 -6.36
CA GLU A 19 2.67 -4.59 -7.80
C GLU A 19 1.42 -5.12 -8.49
N PRO A 20 0.93 -6.35 -8.20
CA PRO A 20 -0.33 -6.82 -8.77
C PRO A 20 -1.52 -5.93 -8.37
N ILE A 21 -1.53 -5.38 -7.15
CA ILE A 21 -2.58 -4.48 -6.66
C ILE A 21 -2.51 -3.16 -7.44
N ARG A 22 -1.32 -2.58 -7.57
CA ARG A 22 -1.10 -1.35 -8.36
C ARG A 22 -1.56 -1.52 -9.81
N TYR A 23 -1.27 -2.65 -10.43
CA TYR A 23 -1.70 -2.96 -11.80
C TYR A 23 -3.21 -3.04 -11.92
N ILE A 24 -3.90 -3.74 -11.01
CA ILE A 24 -5.36 -3.88 -11.05
C ILE A 24 -6.05 -2.52 -10.85
N LEU A 25 -5.58 -1.72 -9.89
CA LEU A 25 -6.12 -0.38 -9.63
C LEU A 25 -5.91 0.56 -10.82
N SER A 26 -4.71 0.54 -11.40
CA SER A 26 -4.37 1.34 -12.59
C SER A 26 -5.18 0.91 -13.81
N TYR A 27 -5.31 -0.40 -14.05
CA TYR A 27 -6.11 -0.96 -15.15
C TYR A 27 -7.58 -0.58 -15.03
N GLY A 28 -8.13 -0.63 -13.82
CA GLY A 28 -9.50 -0.22 -13.51
C GLY A 28 -9.72 1.30 -13.50
N LYS A 29 -8.67 2.11 -13.71
CA LYS A 29 -8.70 3.58 -13.55
C LYS A 29 -9.24 4.01 -12.18
N ILE A 30 -8.94 3.23 -11.15
CA ILE A 30 -9.30 3.53 -9.76
C ILE A 30 -8.21 4.42 -9.18
N ALA A 31 -8.56 5.63 -8.76
CA ALA A 31 -7.64 6.51 -8.06
C ALA A 31 -7.31 5.93 -6.67
N PHE A 32 -6.03 5.96 -6.30
CA PHE A 32 -5.54 5.53 -4.99
C PHE A 32 -4.27 6.28 -4.62
N ASN A 33 -3.99 6.38 -3.32
CA ASN A 33 -2.73 6.86 -2.79
C ASN A 33 -1.76 5.66 -2.63
N ASP A 34 -0.57 5.73 -3.22
CA ASP A 34 0.47 4.71 -3.10
C ASP A 34 1.48 5.17 -2.05
N ASP A 35 1.24 4.83 -0.78
CA ASP A 35 2.12 5.19 0.32
C ASP A 35 3.28 4.20 0.42
N ARG A 36 4.48 4.70 0.09
CA ARG A 36 5.69 3.88 -0.07
C ARG A 36 6.65 4.10 1.09
N ILE A 37 6.95 3.00 1.79
CA ILE A 37 7.88 2.97 2.91
C ILE A 37 9.24 2.47 2.42
N PRO A 38 10.32 3.27 2.54
CA PRO A 38 11.67 2.76 2.31
C PRO A 38 11.97 1.60 3.25
N LEU A 39 12.54 0.51 2.72
CA LEU A 39 12.81 -0.72 3.49
C LEU A 39 13.60 -0.45 4.78
N GLN A 40 14.54 0.49 4.72
CA GLN A 40 15.42 0.89 5.82
C GLN A 40 14.62 1.50 6.99
N LEU A 41 13.55 2.25 6.69
CA LEU A 41 12.71 2.92 7.67
C LEU A 41 11.57 2.03 8.18
N TYR A 42 11.27 0.94 7.47
CA TYR A 42 10.12 0.10 7.82
C TYR A 42 10.26 -0.53 9.20
N PHE A 43 11.43 -1.06 9.56
CA PHE A 43 11.60 -1.72 10.86
C PHE A 43 11.44 -0.74 12.03
N GLU A 44 11.90 0.50 11.85
CA GLU A 44 11.74 1.57 12.84
C GLU A 44 10.31 2.07 12.92
N LYS A 45 9.61 2.20 11.78
CA LYS A 45 8.22 2.65 11.73
C LYS A 45 7.23 1.58 12.14
N LYS A 46 7.50 0.30 11.89
CA LYS A 46 6.57 -0.83 12.07
C LYS A 46 5.85 -0.82 13.43
N PRO A 47 6.51 -0.57 14.58
CA PRO A 47 5.83 -0.52 15.88
C PRO A 47 4.79 0.60 16.01
N SER A 48 4.94 1.70 15.25
CA SER A 48 4.01 2.83 15.24
C SER A 48 2.89 2.69 14.20
N LEU A 49 2.99 1.71 13.30
CA LEU A 49 1.98 1.47 12.27
C LEU A 49 0.92 0.52 12.84
N ASP A 50 -0.35 0.95 12.87
CA ASP A 50 -1.48 0.10 13.21
C ASP A 50 -1.82 -0.83 12.04
N LEU A 51 -1.03 -1.90 11.90
CA LEU A 51 -1.09 -2.82 10.75
C LEU A 51 -1.90 -4.07 11.09
N PRO A 52 -2.85 -4.48 10.22
CA PRO A 52 -3.48 -5.78 10.31
C PRO A 52 -2.40 -6.89 10.33
N PHE A 53 -2.39 -7.66 11.42
CA PHE A 53 -1.41 -8.74 11.67
C PHE A 53 0.07 -8.30 11.61
N GLY A 54 0.37 -7.00 11.72
CA GLY A 54 1.74 -6.50 11.65
C GLY A 54 2.40 -6.69 10.28
N GLN A 55 1.63 -6.66 9.19
CA GLN A 55 2.11 -6.91 7.83
C GLN A 55 1.66 -5.84 6.83
N ILE A 56 2.38 -5.77 5.71
CA ILE A 56 2.03 -5.01 4.51
C ILE A 56 2.12 -5.96 3.29
N PRO A 57 1.34 -5.76 2.21
CA PRO A 57 0.49 -4.60 1.93
C PRO A 57 -0.78 -4.52 2.79
N THR A 58 -1.25 -3.30 3.04
CA THR A 58 -2.53 -2.97 3.68
C THR A 58 -3.22 -1.82 2.96
#